data_AF-A0A1H4HGB4-F1
#
_entry.id   AF-A0A1H4HGB4-F1
#
_cell.length_a   1.000
_cell.length_b   1.000
_cell.length_c   1.000
_cell.angle_alpha   90.00
_cell.angle_beta   90.00
_cell.angle_gamma   90.00
#
_symmetry.space_group_name_H-M   'P 1'
#
loop_
_entity.id
_entity.type
_entity.pdbx_description
1 polymer ?
#
loop_
_entity_poly.entity_id
_entity_poly.type
_entity_poly.pdbx_seq_one_letter_code
_entity_poly.pdbx_strand_id
1 'polypeptide(L)'
;MDEHAASILKESDQMISRLQLLSVFFQEEVVYKIFLRSQVIHQLFADNPQLPIDKLELFHLQFTTSVIELLRKIKKSNEKNVTLIDDEIRLNREVIAKLNETLVNEQSFIAGKQRQALKINNSLRNLYEVLSDLTTDFPFVKNVSQFSARFAKDFYYTISSDQLAQLIDYDSGTVYANQYATIERKLMGLLCKYDFKTEFVYGLKSGTLIIEVYKFLDTGQYFLFYPARNLFLFCTPEELAGADFSGTSSEKVRMIQELAYKNDKLQSNAASVKTYIPAGIIRLLEENYAKIADIDFLNNLNNFDVQANILKSMLNTDML
;
A
#
# COMPACT_ATOMS: atom_id res chain seq x y z
N MET A 1 44.14 -14.88 42.81
CA MET A 1 42.81 -14.26 42.94
C MET A 1 41.89 -15.33 43.49
N ASP A 2 41.06 -14.94 44.44
CA ASP A 2 39.93 -15.77 44.90
C ASP A 2 39.02 -16.09 43.71
N GLU A 3 38.60 -17.34 43.58
CA GLU A 3 37.74 -17.83 42.48
C GLU A 3 36.40 -17.07 42.46
N HIS A 4 35.92 -16.67 43.63
CA HIS A 4 34.75 -15.82 43.82
C HIS A 4 34.93 -14.42 43.20
N ALA A 5 36.05 -13.76 43.50
CA ALA A 5 36.34 -12.43 42.98
C ALA A 5 36.49 -12.41 41.44
N ALA A 6 37.10 -13.45 40.87
CA ALA A 6 37.20 -13.60 39.43
C ALA A 6 35.84 -13.79 38.75
N SER A 7 34.90 -14.48 39.40
CA SER A 7 33.53 -14.65 38.90
C SER A 7 32.78 -13.31 38.85
N ILE A 8 32.82 -12.53 39.93
CA ILE A 8 32.11 -11.23 40.01
C ILE A 8 32.66 -10.24 38.98
N LEU A 9 33.98 -10.16 38.80
CA LEU A 9 34.59 -9.30 37.77
C LEU A 9 34.13 -9.68 36.36
N LYS A 10 34.06 -10.98 36.06
CA LYS A 10 33.56 -11.48 34.77
C LYS A 10 32.08 -11.14 34.55
N GLU A 11 31.24 -11.21 35.57
CA GLU A 11 29.83 -10.82 35.46
C GLU A 11 29.68 -9.31 35.26
N SER A 12 30.47 -8.53 35.98
CA SER A 12 30.57 -7.08 35.82
C SER A 12 30.94 -6.69 34.37
N ASP A 13 31.93 -7.34 33.77
CA ASP A 13 32.31 -7.15 32.37
C ASP A 13 31.15 -7.40 31.39
N GLN A 14 30.36 -8.45 31.64
CA GLN A 14 29.19 -8.76 30.81
C GLN A 14 28.12 -7.68 30.92
N MET A 15 27.91 -7.14 32.12
CA MET A 15 26.94 -6.06 32.34
C MET A 15 27.38 -4.76 31.66
N ILE A 16 28.66 -4.40 31.79
CA ILE A 16 29.24 -3.23 31.12
C ILE A 16 29.13 -3.36 29.60
N SER A 17 29.45 -4.53 29.05
CA SER A 17 29.33 -4.81 27.62
C SER A 17 27.89 -4.65 27.11
N ARG A 18 26.91 -5.14 27.86
CA ARG A 18 25.49 -4.95 27.52
C ARG A 18 25.07 -3.49 27.55
N LEU A 19 25.52 -2.75 28.57
CA LEU A 19 25.22 -1.32 28.71
C LEU A 19 25.90 -0.49 27.61
N GLN A 20 27.11 -0.85 27.18
CA GLN A 20 27.81 -0.25 26.05
C GLN A 20 26.97 -0.37 24.77
N LEU A 21 26.51 -1.57 24.43
CA LEU A 21 25.66 -1.79 23.25
C LEU A 21 24.38 -0.95 23.28
N LEU A 22 23.75 -0.84 24.45
CA LEU A 22 22.56 -0.01 24.63
C LEU A 22 22.88 1.49 24.51
N SER A 23 24.01 1.94 25.04
CA SER A 23 24.44 3.35 24.90
C SER A 23 24.66 3.75 23.44
N VAL A 24 25.28 2.88 22.64
CA VAL A 24 25.48 3.09 21.20
C VAL A 24 24.17 3.05 20.43
N PHE A 25 23.24 2.16 20.81
CA PHE A 25 21.93 2.06 20.19
C PHE A 25 21.08 3.32 20.41
N PHE A 26 20.98 3.79 21.67
CA PHE A 26 20.13 4.93 22.02
C PHE A 26 20.77 6.28 21.68
N GLN A 27 22.11 6.38 21.67
CA GLN A 27 22.85 7.64 21.43
C GLN A 27 22.46 8.77 22.39
N GLU A 28 21.97 8.41 23.58
CA GLU A 28 21.57 9.34 24.63
C GLU A 28 22.74 9.61 25.58
N GLU A 29 23.02 10.89 25.83
CA GLU A 29 24.19 11.33 26.61
C GLU A 29 24.21 10.72 28.01
N VAL A 30 23.06 10.69 28.69
CA VAL A 30 22.95 10.14 30.04
C VAL A 30 23.24 8.64 30.08
N VAL A 31 22.80 7.87 29.08
CA VAL A 31 23.07 6.43 29.00
C VAL A 31 24.57 6.18 28.82
N TYR A 32 25.22 7.00 28.00
CA TYR A 32 26.67 6.95 27.80
C TYR A 32 27.44 7.31 29.09
N LYS A 33 26.98 8.33 29.84
CA LYS A 33 27.56 8.70 31.14
C LYS A 33 27.44 7.58 32.18
N ILE A 34 26.29 6.90 32.26
CA ILE A 34 26.09 5.75 33.16
C ILE A 34 27.05 4.61 32.76
N PHE A 35 27.16 4.30 31.46
CA PHE A 35 28.11 3.31 30.95
C PHE A 35 29.54 3.60 31.40
N LEU A 36 30.05 4.81 31.13
CA LEU A 36 31.41 5.19 31.50
C LEU A 36 31.64 5.10 33.00
N ARG A 37 30.66 5.55 33.80
CA ARG A 37 30.79 5.50 35.26
C ARG A 37 30.79 4.07 35.79
N SER A 38 29.94 3.20 35.27
CA SER A 38 29.95 1.77 35.62
C SER A 38 31.29 1.11 35.24
N GLN A 39 31.89 1.49 34.10
CA GLN A 39 33.21 1.00 33.70
C GLN A 39 34.32 1.47 34.64
N VAL A 40 34.31 2.75 35.05
CA VAL A 40 35.27 3.27 36.03
C VAL A 40 35.14 2.55 37.38
N ILE A 41 33.92 2.29 37.84
CA ILE A 41 33.68 1.56 39.09
C ILE A 41 34.23 0.13 38.99
N HIS A 42 33.94 -0.59 37.90
CA HIS A 42 34.53 -1.91 37.67
C HIS A 42 36.06 -1.88 37.73
N GLN A 43 36.68 -0.95 36.99
CA GLN A 43 38.14 -0.85 36.94
C GLN A 43 38.74 -0.57 38.32
N LEU A 44 38.08 0.26 39.13
CA LEU A 44 38.49 0.54 40.50
C LEU A 44 38.50 -0.73 41.38
N PHE A 45 37.52 -1.62 41.24
CA PHE A 45 37.52 -2.90 41.97
C PHE A 45 38.53 -3.90 41.39
N ALA A 46 38.73 -3.93 40.07
CA ALA A 46 39.72 -4.78 39.43
C ALA A 46 41.16 -4.42 39.84
N ASP A 47 41.47 -3.12 39.92
CA ASP A 47 42.81 -2.61 40.24
C ASP A 47 43.12 -2.61 41.74
N ASN A 48 42.11 -2.75 42.60
CA ASN A 48 42.27 -2.71 44.07
C ASN A 48 41.73 -3.99 44.73
N PRO A 49 42.52 -5.09 44.77
CA PRO A 49 42.11 -6.37 45.37
C PRO A 49 41.76 -6.30 46.86
N GLN A 50 42.09 -5.20 47.53
CA GLN A 50 41.79 -4.96 48.95
C GLN A 50 40.32 -4.54 49.18
N LEU A 51 39.61 -4.13 48.12
CA LEU A 51 38.21 -3.74 48.22
C LEU A 51 37.31 -4.99 48.34
N PRO A 52 36.25 -4.96 49.17
CA PRO A 52 35.30 -6.06 49.26
C PRO A 52 34.55 -6.26 47.94
N ILE A 53 34.87 -7.31 47.20
CA ILE A 53 34.38 -7.53 45.83
C ILE A 53 32.85 -7.66 45.75
N ASP A 54 32.20 -8.15 46.80
CA ASP A 54 30.74 -8.26 46.90
C ASP A 54 30.03 -6.90 46.75
N LYS A 55 30.73 -5.79 47.04
CA LYS A 55 30.19 -4.44 46.82
C LYS A 55 30.04 -4.08 45.34
N LEU A 56 30.89 -4.65 44.47
CA LEU A 56 30.74 -4.48 43.02
C LEU A 56 29.49 -5.21 42.52
N GLU A 57 29.23 -6.39 43.06
CA GLU A 57 28.00 -7.13 42.77
C GLU A 57 26.75 -6.35 43.24
N LEU A 58 26.77 -5.82 44.47
CA LEU A 58 25.69 -4.98 45.00
C LEU A 58 25.47 -3.71 44.17
N PHE A 59 26.55 -3.05 43.74
CA PHE A 59 26.49 -1.90 42.83
C PHE A 59 25.72 -2.25 41.56
N HIS A 60 26.08 -3.37 40.93
CA HIS A 60 25.45 -3.79 39.70
C HIS A 60 23.98 -4.15 39.90
N LEU A 61 23.66 -4.86 40.98
CA LEU A 61 22.30 -5.22 41.34
C LEU A 61 21.42 -3.99 41.56
N GLN A 62 21.95 -2.95 42.21
CA GLN A 62 21.20 -1.75 42.58
C GLN A 62 21.08 -0.74 41.43
N PHE A 63 22.13 -0.56 40.62
CA PHE A 63 22.20 0.56 39.67
C PHE A 63 22.31 0.14 38.21
N THR A 64 22.97 -0.99 37.90
CA THR A 64 23.26 -1.34 36.50
C THR A 64 22.21 -2.29 35.89
N THR A 65 21.80 -3.32 36.62
CA THR A 65 20.82 -4.33 36.13
C THR A 65 19.52 -3.67 35.72
N SER A 66 18.96 -2.84 36.59
CA SER A 66 17.65 -2.25 36.36
C SER A 66 17.65 -1.22 35.22
N VAL A 67 18.76 -0.49 35.01
CA VAL A 67 18.94 0.39 33.84
C VAL A 67 18.98 -0.44 32.55
N ILE A 68 19.75 -1.53 32.52
CA ILE A 68 19.81 -2.44 31.36
C ILE A 68 18.43 -3.00 31.03
N GLU A 69 17.67 -3.45 32.04
CA GLU A 69 16.32 -3.99 31.82
C GLU A 69 15.34 -2.94 31.27
N LEU A 70 15.37 -1.72 31.81
CA LEU A 70 14.55 -0.61 31.35
C LEU A 70 14.86 -0.27 29.88
N LEU A 71 16.13 -0.07 29.56
CA LEU A 71 16.58 0.24 28.20
C LEU A 71 16.24 -0.89 27.21
N ARG A 72 16.34 -2.16 27.63
CA ARG A 72 15.91 -3.30 26.79
C ARG A 72 14.40 -3.30 26.52
N LYS A 73 13.57 -2.96 27.52
CA LYS A 73 12.12 -2.85 27.33
C LYS A 73 11.77 -1.73 26.35
N ILE A 74 12.40 -0.58 26.49
CA ILE A 74 12.22 0.57 25.58
C ILE A 74 12.65 0.19 24.17
N LYS A 75 13.84 -0.40 24.00
CA LYS A 75 14.33 -0.86 22.70
C LYS A 75 13.34 -1.81 22.02
N LYS A 76 12.83 -2.80 22.75
CA LYS A 76 11.84 -3.76 22.23
C LYS A 76 10.52 -3.07 21.84
N SER A 77 10.07 -2.09 22.61
CA SER A 77 8.88 -1.30 22.30
C SER A 77 9.08 -0.49 21.02
N ASN A 78 10.22 0.21 20.90
CA ASN A 78 10.58 1.00 19.73
C ASN A 78 10.68 0.13 18.48
N GLU A 79 11.30 -1.04 18.56
CA GLU A 79 11.39 -2.00 17.45
C GLU A 79 9.99 -2.45 16.99
N LYS A 80 9.08 -2.75 17.92
CA LYS A 80 7.69 -3.08 17.58
C LYS A 80 6.99 -1.92 16.87
N ASN A 81 7.18 -0.69 17.33
CA ASN A 81 6.59 0.50 16.70
C ASN A 81 7.16 0.74 15.30
N VAL A 82 8.46 0.54 15.09
CA VAL A 82 9.08 0.62 13.76
C VAL A 82 8.50 -0.45 12.84
N THR A 83 8.31 -1.69 13.32
CA THR A 83 7.64 -2.74 12.51
C THR A 83 6.23 -2.33 12.09
N LEU A 84 5.46 -1.70 12.98
CA LEU A 84 4.11 -1.21 12.63
C LEU A 84 4.17 -0.10 11.56
N ILE A 85 5.17 0.78 11.65
CA ILE A 85 5.41 1.81 10.63
C ILE A 85 5.75 1.16 9.28
N ASP A 86 6.63 0.17 9.26
CA ASP A 86 7.02 -0.55 8.04
C ASP A 86 5.83 -1.29 7.41
N ASP A 87 4.97 -1.90 8.22
CA ASP A 87 3.74 -2.54 7.77
C ASP A 87 2.76 -1.53 7.17
N GLU A 88 2.59 -0.35 7.78
CA GLU A 88 1.75 0.71 7.24
C GLU A 88 2.28 1.22 5.89
N ILE A 89 3.60 1.44 5.77
CA ILE A 89 4.24 1.84 4.51
C ILE A 89 3.98 0.79 3.42
N ARG A 90 4.11 -0.50 3.76
CA ARG A 90 3.85 -1.61 2.83
C ARG A 90 2.40 -1.60 2.35
N LEU A 91 1.43 -1.50 3.26
CA LEU A 91 0.01 -1.47 2.91
C LEU A 91 -0.33 -0.26 2.01
N ASN A 92 0.22 0.92 2.32
CA ASN A 92 0.02 2.11 1.49
C ASN A 92 0.61 1.92 0.08
N ARG A 93 1.78 1.29 -0.06
CA ARG A 93 2.39 0.97 -1.37
C ARG A 93 1.52 0.02 -2.18
N GLU A 94 0.93 -1.00 -1.55
CA GLU A 94 0.00 -1.91 -2.22
C GLU A 94 -1.25 -1.19 -2.75
N VAL A 95 -1.80 -0.25 -1.97
CA VAL A 95 -2.94 0.57 -2.41
C VAL A 95 -2.55 1.48 -3.58
N ILE A 96 -1.40 2.16 -3.50
CA ILE A 96 -0.88 2.99 -4.59
C ILE A 96 -0.72 2.18 -5.88
N ALA A 97 -0.17 0.97 -5.80
CA ALA A 97 0.00 0.09 -6.96
C ALA A 97 -1.35 -0.22 -7.64
N LYS A 98 -2.37 -0.61 -6.86
CA LYS A 98 -3.72 -0.89 -7.38
C LYS A 98 -4.36 0.33 -8.04
N LEU A 99 -4.21 1.52 -7.44
CA LEU A 99 -4.73 2.76 -8.01
C LEU A 99 -4.03 3.13 -9.33
N ASN A 100 -2.71 2.95 -9.42
CA ASN A 100 -1.95 3.18 -10.64
C ASN A 100 -2.32 2.20 -11.76
N GLU A 101 -2.48 0.91 -11.46
CA GLU A 101 -2.96 -0.07 -12.45
C GLU A 101 -4.32 0.33 -13.02
N THR A 102 -5.22 0.80 -12.15
CA THR A 102 -6.54 1.27 -12.56
C THR A 102 -6.44 2.50 -13.48
N LEU A 103 -5.59 3.48 -13.15
CA LEU A 103 -5.39 4.68 -13.96
C LEU A 103 -4.79 4.37 -15.36
N VAL A 104 -3.80 3.47 -15.42
CA VAL A 104 -3.19 3.03 -16.69
C VAL A 104 -4.20 2.30 -17.55
N ASN A 105 -5.05 1.46 -16.95
CA ASN A 105 -6.12 0.77 -17.66
C ASN A 105 -7.18 1.75 -18.18
N GLU A 106 -7.52 2.79 -17.42
CA GLU A 106 -8.48 3.83 -17.83
C GLU A 106 -7.97 4.63 -19.04
N GLN A 107 -6.71 5.07 -19.03
CA GLN A 107 -6.09 5.75 -20.18
C GLN A 107 -6.00 4.82 -21.41
N SER A 108 -5.62 3.55 -21.18
CA SER A 108 -5.57 2.53 -22.24
C SER A 108 -6.95 2.26 -22.84
N PHE A 109 -8.00 2.26 -22.01
CA PHE A 109 -9.38 2.11 -22.45
C PHE A 109 -9.82 3.30 -23.30
N ILE A 110 -9.59 4.54 -22.85
CA ILE A 110 -9.92 5.76 -23.61
C ILE A 110 -9.27 5.76 -25.00
N ALA A 111 -7.96 5.47 -25.07
CA ALA A 111 -7.25 5.38 -26.35
C ALA A 111 -7.74 4.18 -27.21
N GLY A 112 -8.09 3.07 -26.55
CA GLY A 112 -8.64 1.89 -27.20
C GLY A 112 -10.02 2.12 -27.84
N LYS A 113 -10.89 2.92 -27.21
CA LYS A 113 -12.21 3.28 -27.75
C LYS A 113 -12.13 3.88 -29.15
N GLN A 114 -11.22 4.83 -29.36
CA GLN A 114 -11.03 5.48 -30.66
C GLN A 114 -10.56 4.49 -31.73
N ARG A 115 -9.62 3.61 -31.37
CA ARG A 115 -9.12 2.55 -32.27
C ARG A 115 -10.20 1.53 -32.60
N GLN A 116 -11.02 1.16 -31.62
CA GLN A 116 -12.11 0.22 -31.82
C GLN A 116 -13.20 0.81 -32.72
N ALA A 117 -13.59 2.07 -32.49
CA ALA A 117 -14.53 2.78 -33.36
C ALA A 117 -14.02 2.82 -34.81
N LEU A 118 -12.73 3.10 -35.03
CA LEU A 118 -12.16 3.06 -36.38
C LEU A 118 -12.24 1.67 -37.02
N LYS A 119 -11.97 0.59 -36.26
CA LYS A 119 -12.11 -0.78 -36.77
C LYS A 119 -13.55 -1.09 -37.18
N ILE A 120 -14.53 -0.70 -36.36
CA ILE A 120 -15.94 -0.92 -36.66
C ILE A 120 -16.40 -0.09 -37.86
N ASN A 121 -16.03 1.19 -37.92
CA ASN A 121 -16.35 2.06 -39.05
C ASN A 121 -15.81 1.51 -40.37
N ASN A 122 -14.56 1.04 -40.38
CA ASN A 122 -13.97 0.39 -41.56
C ASN A 122 -14.67 -0.94 -41.88
N SER A 123 -15.00 -1.75 -40.87
CA SER A 123 -15.69 -3.02 -41.08
C SER A 123 -17.10 -2.83 -41.65
N LEU A 124 -17.80 -1.77 -41.23
CA LEU A 124 -19.13 -1.41 -41.73
C LEU A 124 -19.05 -0.87 -43.17
N ARG A 125 -18.00 -0.11 -43.51
CA ARG A 125 -17.75 0.34 -44.89
C ARG A 125 -17.50 -0.84 -45.82
N ASN A 126 -16.63 -1.77 -45.42
CA ASN A 126 -16.39 -2.99 -46.18
C ASN A 126 -17.66 -3.86 -46.28
N LEU A 127 -18.45 -3.94 -45.21
CA LEU A 127 -19.72 -4.67 -45.23
C LEU A 127 -20.70 -4.04 -46.22
N TYR A 128 -20.74 -2.72 -46.32
CA TYR A 128 -21.54 -2.03 -47.33
C TYR A 128 -21.10 -2.40 -48.74
N GLU A 129 -19.81 -2.38 -49.04
CA GLU A 129 -19.25 -2.79 -50.34
C GLU A 129 -19.59 -4.25 -50.67
N VAL A 130 -19.45 -5.16 -49.70
CA VAL A 130 -19.82 -6.57 -49.86
C VAL A 130 -21.31 -6.73 -50.18
N LEU A 131 -22.17 -5.93 -49.55
CA LEU A 131 -23.62 -5.97 -49.78
C LEU A 131 -24.02 -5.29 -51.11
N SER A 132 -23.33 -4.24 -51.54
CA SER A 132 -23.62 -3.53 -52.80
C SER A 132 -23.09 -4.27 -54.02
N ASP A 133 -21.85 -4.74 -53.94
CA ASP A 133 -21.09 -5.29 -55.07
C ASP A 133 -21.18 -6.82 -55.12
N LEU A 134 -21.86 -7.42 -54.13
CA LEU A 134 -22.07 -8.87 -53.98
C LEU A 134 -20.74 -9.65 -53.96
N THR A 135 -19.69 -9.05 -53.39
CA THR A 135 -18.38 -9.67 -53.26
C THR A 135 -18.36 -10.73 -52.17
N THR A 136 -17.34 -11.59 -52.19
CA THR A 136 -17.13 -12.64 -51.17
C THR A 136 -15.99 -12.31 -50.22
N ASP A 137 -15.62 -11.03 -50.12
CA ASP A 137 -14.53 -10.60 -49.24
C ASP A 137 -15.03 -10.53 -47.80
N PHE A 138 -14.17 -10.92 -46.85
CA PHE A 138 -14.50 -10.85 -45.44
C PHE A 138 -14.46 -9.38 -44.96
N PRO A 139 -15.57 -8.80 -44.49
CA PRO A 139 -15.65 -7.35 -44.29
C PRO A 139 -14.96 -6.85 -43.02
N PHE A 140 -14.74 -7.73 -42.02
CA PHE A 140 -14.24 -7.28 -40.71
C PHE A 140 -12.72 -7.18 -40.64
N VAL A 141 -12.24 -6.10 -40.04
CA VAL A 141 -10.82 -5.90 -39.74
C VAL A 141 -10.35 -6.98 -38.75
N LYS A 142 -9.10 -7.44 -38.85
CA LYS A 142 -8.55 -8.45 -37.92
C LYS A 142 -8.68 -7.98 -36.45
N ASN A 143 -9.00 -8.92 -35.56
CA ASN A 143 -9.07 -8.71 -34.11
C ASN A 143 -10.09 -7.64 -33.67
N VAL A 144 -11.30 -7.62 -34.24
CA VAL A 144 -12.40 -6.74 -33.78
C VAL A 144 -12.77 -7.02 -32.33
N SER A 145 -12.81 -8.29 -31.91
CA SER A 145 -13.23 -8.69 -30.56
C SER A 145 -12.18 -8.48 -29.46
N GLN A 146 -10.92 -8.20 -29.83
CA GLN A 146 -9.82 -8.10 -28.88
C GLN A 146 -9.99 -6.93 -27.89
N PHE A 147 -10.60 -5.82 -28.32
CA PHE A 147 -10.88 -4.69 -27.46
C PHE A 147 -11.85 -5.07 -26.33
N SER A 148 -13.01 -5.61 -26.71
CA SER A 148 -14.00 -6.14 -25.78
C SER A 148 -13.42 -7.20 -24.85
N ALA A 149 -12.65 -8.16 -25.36
CA ALA A 149 -12.02 -9.19 -24.52
C ALA A 149 -11.07 -8.61 -23.45
N ARG A 150 -10.37 -7.52 -23.77
CA ARG A 150 -9.43 -6.86 -22.85
C ARG A 150 -10.13 -6.00 -21.80
N PHE A 151 -11.19 -5.29 -22.16
CA PHE A 151 -11.76 -4.22 -21.32
C PHE A 151 -13.15 -4.52 -20.75
N ALA A 152 -13.85 -5.56 -21.22
CA ALA A 152 -15.22 -5.84 -20.75
C ALA A 152 -15.31 -6.18 -19.25
N LYS A 153 -14.26 -6.74 -18.66
CA LYS A 153 -14.25 -7.02 -17.22
C LYS A 153 -14.40 -5.75 -16.40
N ASP A 154 -13.64 -4.71 -16.75
CA ASP A 154 -13.43 -3.54 -15.89
C ASP A 154 -14.26 -2.32 -16.33
N PHE A 155 -14.66 -2.24 -17.61
CA PHE A 155 -15.28 -1.03 -18.17
C PHE A 155 -16.69 -1.23 -18.76
N TYR A 156 -17.19 -2.47 -18.84
CA TYR A 156 -18.51 -2.73 -19.43
C TYR A 156 -19.56 -2.89 -18.34
N TYR A 157 -20.73 -2.30 -18.59
CA TYR A 157 -21.86 -2.32 -17.67
C TYR A 157 -22.57 -3.67 -17.72
N THR A 158 -22.93 -4.18 -16.56
CA THR A 158 -23.66 -5.45 -16.46
C THR A 158 -25.14 -5.21 -16.74
N ILE A 159 -25.73 -5.99 -17.64
CA ILE A 159 -27.16 -6.02 -17.94
C ILE A 159 -27.73 -7.42 -17.67
N SER A 160 -29.04 -7.51 -17.40
CA SER A 160 -29.70 -8.81 -17.21
C SER A 160 -29.80 -9.60 -18.53
N SER A 161 -30.04 -10.91 -18.43
CA SER A 161 -30.29 -11.74 -19.62
C SER A 161 -31.54 -11.29 -20.38
N ASP A 162 -32.56 -10.80 -19.68
CA ASP A 162 -33.80 -10.32 -20.30
C ASP A 162 -33.57 -9.01 -21.05
N GLN A 163 -32.79 -8.08 -20.47
CA GLN A 163 -32.37 -6.85 -21.15
C GLN A 163 -31.55 -7.17 -22.40
N LEU A 164 -30.62 -8.13 -22.30
CA LEU A 164 -29.85 -8.58 -23.47
C LEU A 164 -30.76 -9.11 -24.56
N ALA A 165 -31.72 -9.98 -24.22
CA ALA A 165 -32.66 -10.57 -25.16
C ALA A 165 -33.48 -9.50 -25.88
N GLN A 166 -33.94 -8.46 -25.15
CA GLN A 166 -34.64 -7.33 -25.73
C GLN A 166 -33.77 -6.52 -26.69
N LEU A 167 -32.51 -6.23 -26.31
CA LEU A 167 -31.59 -5.45 -27.13
C LEU A 167 -31.21 -6.14 -28.45
N ILE A 168 -31.19 -7.48 -28.48
CA ILE A 168 -30.79 -8.23 -29.68
C ILE A 168 -31.98 -8.77 -30.48
N ASP A 169 -33.22 -8.43 -30.09
CA ASP A 169 -34.43 -8.83 -30.80
C ASP A 169 -34.66 -7.93 -32.02
N TYR A 170 -35.05 -8.52 -33.16
CA TYR A 170 -35.29 -7.78 -34.40
C TYR A 170 -36.20 -8.54 -35.35
N ASP A 171 -36.90 -7.81 -36.21
CA ASP A 171 -37.67 -8.39 -37.31
C ASP A 171 -36.76 -8.68 -38.52
N SER A 172 -36.74 -9.94 -38.95
CA SER A 172 -36.04 -10.40 -40.16
C SER A 172 -36.39 -9.62 -41.44
N GLY A 173 -37.59 -9.03 -41.53
CA GLY A 173 -38.01 -8.20 -42.66
C GLY A 173 -37.28 -6.84 -42.75
N THR A 174 -36.66 -6.39 -41.65
CA THR A 174 -36.07 -5.05 -41.50
C THR A 174 -34.55 -5.02 -41.66
N VAL A 175 -33.92 -6.17 -41.89
CA VAL A 175 -32.46 -6.32 -41.95
C VAL A 175 -31.96 -6.71 -43.34
N TYR A 176 -30.69 -6.39 -43.58
CA TYR A 176 -29.83 -7.08 -44.53
C TYR A 176 -29.09 -8.20 -43.78
N ALA A 177 -29.06 -9.39 -44.36
CA ALA A 177 -28.33 -10.52 -43.81
C ALA A 177 -27.52 -11.19 -44.92
N ASN A 178 -26.24 -11.45 -44.64
CA ASN A 178 -25.39 -12.29 -45.47
C ASN A 178 -24.63 -13.29 -44.58
N GLN A 179 -23.71 -14.05 -45.16
CA GLN A 179 -22.92 -15.03 -44.42
C GLN A 179 -21.98 -14.44 -43.35
N TYR A 180 -21.73 -13.12 -43.37
CA TYR A 180 -20.77 -12.45 -42.49
C TYR A 180 -21.43 -11.66 -41.36
N ALA A 181 -22.58 -11.01 -41.63
CA ALA A 181 -23.21 -10.08 -40.70
C ALA A 181 -24.71 -9.91 -40.95
N THR A 182 -25.41 -9.43 -39.91
CA THR A 182 -26.79 -8.96 -39.98
C THR A 182 -26.85 -7.50 -39.55
N ILE A 183 -27.49 -6.64 -40.33
CA ILE A 183 -27.58 -5.21 -40.06
C ILE A 183 -28.93 -4.64 -40.49
N GLU A 184 -29.54 -3.78 -39.69
CA GLU A 184 -30.77 -3.08 -40.08
C GLU A 184 -30.59 -2.26 -41.36
N ARG A 185 -31.58 -2.35 -42.26
CA ARG A 185 -31.52 -1.65 -43.56
C ARG A 185 -31.43 -0.14 -43.38
N LYS A 186 -32.22 0.39 -42.43
CA LYS A 186 -32.22 1.82 -42.07
C LYS A 186 -30.88 2.24 -41.47
N LEU A 187 -30.25 1.37 -40.67
CA LEU A 187 -28.94 1.64 -40.07
C LEU A 187 -27.86 1.73 -41.15
N MET A 188 -27.84 0.76 -42.08
CA MET A 188 -26.88 0.80 -43.19
C MET A 188 -27.04 2.06 -44.07
N GLY A 189 -28.28 2.46 -44.38
CA GLY A 189 -28.54 3.69 -45.13
C GLY A 189 -28.03 4.94 -44.41
N LEU A 190 -28.22 5.02 -43.09
CA LEU A 190 -27.71 6.13 -42.27
C LEU A 190 -26.18 6.12 -42.16
N LEU A 191 -25.56 4.95 -41.98
CA LEU A 191 -24.12 4.79 -41.99
C LEU A 191 -23.50 5.30 -43.29
N CYS A 192 -24.06 4.92 -44.44
CA CYS A 192 -23.60 5.40 -45.74
C CYS A 192 -23.78 6.94 -45.88
N LYS A 193 -24.95 7.47 -45.48
CA LYS A 193 -25.22 8.92 -45.52
C LYS A 193 -24.22 9.76 -44.70
N TYR A 194 -23.79 9.25 -43.55
CA TYR A 194 -22.85 9.93 -42.65
C TYR A 194 -21.42 9.38 -42.72
N ASP A 195 -21.06 8.75 -43.84
CA ASP A 195 -19.70 8.30 -44.13
C ASP A 195 -19.10 7.39 -43.04
N PHE A 196 -19.95 6.59 -42.40
CA PHE A 196 -19.60 5.65 -41.33
C PHE A 196 -18.90 6.30 -40.13
N LYS A 197 -19.13 7.60 -39.88
CA LYS A 197 -18.49 8.34 -38.79
C LYS A 197 -19.22 8.13 -37.47
N THR A 198 -18.75 7.15 -36.71
CA THR A 198 -19.31 6.78 -35.41
C THR A 198 -18.24 6.71 -34.33
N GLU A 199 -18.63 6.91 -33.09
CA GLU A 199 -17.78 6.80 -31.90
C GLU A 199 -18.29 5.71 -30.95
N PHE A 200 -17.36 5.03 -30.27
CA PHE A 200 -17.69 4.10 -29.20
C PHE A 200 -18.15 4.89 -27.97
N VAL A 201 -19.30 4.51 -27.42
CA VAL A 201 -19.87 5.16 -26.24
C VAL A 201 -19.65 4.31 -25.00
N TYR A 202 -20.25 3.12 -24.95
CA TYR A 202 -20.19 2.20 -23.81
C TYR A 202 -20.20 0.74 -24.28
N GLY A 203 -19.75 -0.15 -23.41
CA GLY A 203 -19.91 -1.59 -23.59
C GLY A 203 -20.85 -2.17 -22.54
N LEU A 204 -21.61 -3.20 -22.92
CA LEU A 204 -22.52 -3.93 -22.05
C LEU A 204 -22.11 -5.40 -21.98
N LYS A 205 -22.39 -6.07 -20.87
CA LYS A 205 -22.13 -7.51 -20.71
C LYS A 205 -23.25 -8.22 -19.95
N SER A 206 -23.52 -9.45 -20.36
CA SER A 206 -24.37 -10.40 -19.64
C SER A 206 -23.69 -11.77 -19.68
N GLY A 207 -23.10 -12.18 -18.54
CA GLY A 207 -22.22 -13.36 -18.49
C GLY A 207 -21.00 -13.19 -19.40
N THR A 208 -20.86 -14.08 -20.39
CA THR A 208 -19.79 -14.05 -21.41
C THR A 208 -20.19 -13.27 -22.68
N LEU A 209 -21.45 -12.85 -22.78
CA LEU A 209 -21.96 -12.13 -23.94
C LEU A 209 -21.69 -10.63 -23.79
N ILE A 210 -21.26 -10.02 -24.87
CA ILE A 210 -20.78 -8.64 -24.90
C ILE A 210 -21.53 -7.88 -25.99
N ILE A 211 -21.92 -6.64 -25.72
CA ILE A 211 -22.43 -5.68 -26.69
C ILE A 211 -21.57 -4.42 -26.65
N GLU A 212 -21.27 -3.85 -27.80
CA GLU A 212 -20.63 -2.55 -27.94
C GLU A 212 -21.68 -1.55 -28.45
N VAL A 213 -21.75 -0.36 -27.85
CA VAL A 213 -22.69 0.70 -28.25
C VAL A 213 -21.93 1.84 -28.91
N TYR A 214 -22.42 2.27 -30.05
CA TYR A 214 -21.86 3.30 -30.89
C TYR A 214 -22.86 4.43 -31.11
N LYS A 215 -22.33 5.64 -31.34
CA LYS A 215 -23.11 6.84 -31.63
C LYS A 215 -22.63 7.49 -32.92
N PHE A 216 -23.57 7.97 -33.71
CA PHE A 216 -23.27 8.84 -34.85
C PHE A 216 -22.82 10.21 -34.37
N LEU A 217 -21.70 10.71 -34.89
CA LEU A 217 -21.15 12.02 -34.50
C LEU A 217 -22.13 13.16 -34.78
N ASP A 218 -22.87 13.10 -35.90
CA ASP A 218 -23.66 14.23 -36.41
C ASP A 218 -25.15 14.17 -36.07
N THR A 219 -25.70 13.01 -35.71
CA THR A 219 -27.16 12.84 -35.48
C THR A 219 -27.55 12.51 -34.05
N GLY A 220 -26.58 12.09 -33.24
CA GLY A 220 -26.85 11.63 -31.88
C GLY A 220 -27.66 10.33 -31.79
N GLN A 221 -27.84 9.60 -32.90
CA GLN A 221 -28.46 8.27 -32.89
C GLN A 221 -27.46 7.21 -32.41
N TYR A 222 -27.97 6.15 -31.80
CA TYR A 222 -27.18 5.07 -31.23
C TYR A 222 -27.48 3.76 -31.93
N PHE A 223 -26.47 2.91 -32.06
CA PHE A 223 -26.65 1.54 -32.50
C PHE A 223 -25.73 0.63 -31.70
N LEU A 224 -26.11 -0.63 -31.60
CA LEU A 224 -25.33 -1.66 -30.95
C LEU A 224 -24.64 -2.55 -31.97
N PHE A 225 -23.52 -3.11 -31.55
CA PHE A 225 -22.81 -4.19 -32.21
C PHE A 225 -22.74 -5.37 -31.25
N TYR A 226 -23.30 -6.51 -31.66
CA TYR A 226 -23.23 -7.75 -30.93
C TYR A 226 -22.24 -8.70 -31.62
N PRO A 227 -20.98 -8.80 -31.13
CA PRO A 227 -19.90 -9.48 -31.84
C PRO A 227 -20.12 -10.98 -32.02
N ALA A 228 -20.85 -11.64 -31.11
CA ALA A 228 -21.07 -13.08 -31.19
C ALA A 228 -21.89 -13.51 -32.43
N ARG A 229 -22.66 -12.60 -33.02
CA ARG A 229 -23.45 -12.84 -34.24
C ARG A 229 -23.15 -11.87 -35.38
N ASN A 230 -22.16 -10.99 -35.21
CA ASN A 230 -21.92 -9.85 -36.10
C ASN A 230 -23.22 -9.08 -36.42
N LEU A 231 -23.98 -8.78 -35.37
CA LEU A 231 -25.30 -8.18 -35.47
C LEU A 231 -25.25 -6.69 -35.14
N PHE A 232 -25.90 -5.87 -35.96
CA PHE A 232 -25.97 -4.41 -35.81
C PHE A 232 -27.41 -3.92 -35.84
N LEU A 233 -27.86 -3.32 -34.74
CA LEU A 233 -29.24 -2.83 -34.56
C LEU A 233 -29.24 -1.42 -33.97
N PHE A 234 -30.24 -0.60 -34.28
CA PHE A 234 -30.49 0.63 -33.54
C PHE A 234 -30.78 0.34 -32.07
N CYS A 235 -30.43 1.28 -31.19
CA CYS A 235 -30.85 1.26 -29.80
C CYS A 235 -31.15 2.68 -29.31
N THR A 236 -31.92 2.78 -28.23
CA THR A 236 -32.28 4.06 -27.62
C THR A 236 -31.54 4.28 -26.30
N PRO A 237 -31.23 5.55 -25.92
CA PRO A 237 -30.64 5.85 -24.62
C PRO A 237 -31.48 5.36 -23.43
N GLU A 238 -32.80 5.32 -23.58
CA GLU A 238 -33.74 4.83 -22.58
C GLU A 238 -33.58 3.32 -22.32
N GLU A 239 -33.27 2.53 -23.37
CA GLU A 239 -32.92 1.10 -23.25
C GLU A 239 -31.56 0.87 -22.57
N LEU A 240 -30.77 1.94 -22.42
CA LEU A 240 -29.41 1.95 -21.86
C LEU A 240 -29.35 2.57 -20.45
N ALA A 241 -30.50 2.93 -19.86
CA ALA A 241 -30.58 3.59 -18.56
C ALA A 241 -30.16 2.65 -17.40
N GLY A 242 -29.18 3.07 -16.59
CA GLY A 242 -28.70 2.34 -15.40
C GLY A 242 -27.18 2.36 -15.16
N ALA A 243 -26.41 2.89 -16.11
CA ALA A 243 -24.96 2.99 -16.02
C ALA A 243 -24.51 4.30 -15.33
N ASP A 244 -23.87 4.21 -14.17
CA ASP A 244 -23.19 5.35 -13.55
C ASP A 244 -21.87 5.64 -14.30
N PHE A 245 -21.74 6.85 -14.85
CA PHE A 245 -20.59 7.30 -15.65
C PHE A 245 -19.63 8.18 -14.85
N SER A 246 -19.84 8.34 -13.54
CA SER A 246 -19.03 9.22 -12.70
C SER A 246 -17.79 8.49 -12.15
N GLY A 247 -16.61 8.89 -12.65
CA GLY A 247 -15.32 8.38 -12.15
C GLY A 247 -14.21 9.36 -12.46
N THR A 248 -14.01 10.34 -11.57
CA THR A 248 -13.00 11.38 -11.72
C THR A 248 -11.60 10.82 -11.45
N SER A 249 -10.84 10.59 -12.53
CA SER A 249 -9.39 10.29 -12.50
C SER A 249 -8.61 11.21 -11.54
N SER A 250 -9.06 12.45 -11.34
CA SER A 250 -8.46 13.45 -10.44
C SER A 250 -8.42 13.05 -8.96
N GLU A 251 -9.42 12.33 -8.44
CA GLU A 251 -9.45 11.97 -7.01
C GLU A 251 -8.45 10.86 -6.69
N LYS A 252 -8.31 9.90 -7.62
CA LYS A 252 -7.34 8.81 -7.53
C LYS A 252 -5.90 9.35 -7.51
N VAL A 253 -5.60 10.33 -8.36
CA VAL A 253 -4.28 10.99 -8.41
C VAL A 253 -3.97 11.70 -7.10
N ARG A 254 -4.94 12.43 -6.52
CA ARG A 254 -4.77 13.08 -5.22
C ARG A 254 -4.48 12.07 -4.11
N MET A 255 -5.24 10.98 -4.07
CA MET A 255 -5.05 9.93 -3.06
C MET A 255 -3.67 9.26 -3.15
N ILE A 256 -3.16 9.01 -4.37
CA ILE A 256 -1.80 8.49 -4.57
C ILE A 256 -0.75 9.44 -3.99
N GLN A 257 -0.88 10.75 -4.26
CA GLN A 257 0.06 11.77 -3.76
C GLN A 257 0.03 11.86 -2.23
N GLU A 258 -1.18 11.85 -1.64
CA GLU A 258 -1.35 11.87 -0.18
C GLU A 258 -0.71 10.64 0.50
N LEU A 259 -0.94 9.44 -0.04
CA LEU A 259 -0.35 8.20 0.50
C LEU A 259 1.17 8.16 0.33
N ALA A 260 1.70 8.63 -0.80
CA ALA A 260 3.13 8.71 -1.04
C ALA A 260 3.81 9.66 -0.03
N TYR A 261 3.25 10.86 0.14
CA TYR A 261 3.74 11.83 1.12
C TYR A 261 3.68 11.30 2.56
N LYS A 262 2.61 10.56 2.90
CA LYS A 262 2.50 9.90 4.21
C LYS A 262 3.60 8.87 4.42
N ASN A 263 3.93 8.07 3.40
CA ASN A 263 5.02 7.10 3.47
C ASN A 263 6.38 7.77 3.69
N ASP A 264 6.66 8.88 3.00
CA ASP A 264 7.92 9.61 3.17
C ASP A 264 8.07 10.13 4.61
N LYS A 265 6.98 10.65 5.19
CA LYS A 265 6.94 11.05 6.60
C LYS A 265 7.17 9.89 7.56
N LEU A 266 6.48 8.77 7.34
CA LEU A 266 6.61 7.56 8.16
C LEU A 266 8.05 7.02 8.12
N GLN A 267 8.66 6.98 6.94
CA GLN A 267 10.03 6.54 6.73
C GLN A 267 11.03 7.45 7.47
N SER A 268 10.84 8.77 7.40
CA SER A 268 11.66 9.74 8.14
C SER A 268 11.50 9.59 9.66
N ASN A 269 10.29 9.32 10.15
CA ASN A 269 10.00 9.18 11.57
C ASN A 269 10.52 7.88 12.16
N ALA A 270 10.62 6.80 11.37
CA ALA A 270 11.06 5.48 11.85
C ALA A 270 12.44 5.52 12.51
N ALA A 271 13.37 6.33 11.98
CA ALA A 271 14.70 6.49 12.55
C ALA A 271 14.66 7.12 13.95
N SER A 272 13.84 8.17 14.13
CA SER A 272 13.67 8.84 15.42
C SER A 272 12.95 7.95 16.43
N VAL A 273 11.93 7.20 16.01
CA VAL A 273 11.19 6.27 16.89
C VAL A 273 12.10 5.15 17.39
N LYS A 274 13.02 4.67 16.56
CA LYS A 274 13.92 3.55 16.88
C LYS A 274 14.76 3.80 18.15
N THR A 275 15.30 5.01 18.30
CA THR A 275 16.21 5.36 19.38
C THR A 275 15.55 6.25 20.45
N TYR A 276 14.25 6.52 20.33
CA TYR A 276 13.55 7.42 21.26
C TYR A 276 13.52 6.88 22.68
N ILE A 277 13.91 7.72 23.65
CA ILE A 277 13.65 7.51 25.07
C ILE A 277 12.68 8.60 25.54
N PRO A 278 11.57 8.25 26.21
CA PRO A 278 10.66 9.25 26.78
C PRO A 278 11.37 10.19 27.76
N ALA A 279 11.06 11.48 27.70
CA ALA A 279 11.71 12.49 28.54
C ALA A 279 11.61 12.20 30.05
N GLY A 280 10.51 11.59 30.52
CA GLY A 280 10.37 11.15 31.90
C GLY A 280 11.41 10.09 32.29
N ILE A 281 11.71 9.15 31.39
CA ILE A 281 12.74 8.13 31.61
C ILE A 281 14.14 8.74 31.57
N ILE A 282 14.40 9.70 30.68
CA ILE A 282 15.70 10.41 30.63
C ILE A 282 15.99 11.04 32.00
N ARG A 283 15.03 11.74 32.60
CA ARG A 283 15.18 12.32 33.94
C ARG A 283 15.50 11.27 35.01
N LEU A 284 14.83 10.13 34.97
CA LEU A 284 15.12 9.02 35.91
C LEU A 284 16.53 8.47 35.73
N LEU A 285 17.02 8.39 34.50
CA LEU A 285 18.41 7.99 34.21
C LEU A 285 19.41 9.04 34.73
N GLU A 286 19.08 10.34 34.61
CA GLU A 286 19.92 11.42 35.13
C GLU A 286 20.02 11.37 36.66
N GLU A 287 18.90 11.11 37.35
CA GLU A 287 18.88 10.91 38.80
C GLU A 287 19.68 9.66 39.22
N ASN A 288 19.59 8.58 38.45
CA ASN A 288 20.42 7.38 38.68
C ASN A 288 21.91 7.69 38.50
N TYR A 289 22.26 8.42 37.44
CA TYR A 289 23.63 8.85 37.17
C TYR A 289 24.18 9.72 38.30
N ALA A 290 23.42 10.71 38.77
CA ALA A 290 23.83 11.59 39.86
C ALA A 290 24.21 10.80 41.13
N LYS A 291 23.48 9.73 41.44
CA LYS A 291 23.76 8.85 42.59
C LYS A 291 25.07 8.09 42.43
N ILE A 292 25.37 7.56 41.24
CA ILE A 292 26.60 6.78 41.01
C ILE A 292 27.83 7.68 40.74
N ALA A 293 27.62 8.94 40.37
CA ALA A 293 28.66 9.92 40.12
C ALA A 293 29.19 10.59 41.41
N ASP A 294 28.47 10.47 42.53
CA ASP A 294 28.83 11.08 43.81
C ASP A 294 30.23 10.65 44.28
N ILE A 295 30.97 11.58 44.88
CA ILE A 295 32.35 11.42 45.34
C ILE A 295 32.42 10.49 46.56
N ASP A 296 31.38 10.50 47.41
CA ASP A 296 31.26 9.61 48.56
C ASP A 296 30.62 8.26 48.24
N PHE A 297 30.42 7.93 46.96
CA PHE A 297 29.71 6.72 46.52
C PHE A 297 30.24 5.42 47.14
N LEU A 298 31.57 5.26 47.21
CA LEU A 298 32.22 4.09 47.80
C LEU A 298 32.09 4.02 49.33
N ASN A 299 32.03 5.19 49.99
CA ASN A 299 31.79 5.29 51.43
C ASN A 299 30.32 4.98 51.76
N ASN A 300 29.40 5.45 50.90
CA ASN A 300 27.96 5.24 51.03
C ASN A 300 27.54 3.79 50.70
N LEU A 301 28.32 3.06 49.89
CA LEU A 301 28.20 1.60 49.70
C LEU A 301 28.23 0.79 51.00
N ASN A 302 28.84 1.29 52.08
CA ASN A 302 28.80 0.66 53.40
C ASN A 302 27.49 0.92 54.17
N ASN A 303 26.78 2.00 53.86
CA ASN A 303 25.58 2.46 54.57
C ASN A 303 24.29 2.20 53.77
N PHE A 304 24.36 1.63 52.57
CA PHE A 304 23.18 1.25 51.80
C PHE A 304 22.56 -0.01 52.39
N ASP A 305 21.86 0.15 53.51
CA ASP A 305 20.79 -0.76 53.91
C ASP A 305 19.80 -0.85 52.74
N VAL A 306 19.66 -2.07 52.23
CA VAL A 306 18.77 -2.58 51.19
C VAL A 306 17.60 -1.65 50.80
N GLN A 307 17.86 -0.65 49.94
CA GLN A 307 16.79 0.10 49.26
C GLN A 307 16.65 -0.35 47.81
N ALA A 308 16.30 -1.63 47.64
CA ALA A 308 15.81 -2.20 46.37
C ALA A 308 14.39 -1.71 45.98
N ASN A 309 13.85 -0.70 46.67
CA ASN A 309 12.48 -0.20 46.49
C ASN A 309 12.34 0.89 45.43
N ILE A 310 13.39 1.65 45.13
CA ILE A 310 13.23 2.86 44.31
C ILE A 310 12.96 2.48 42.84
N LEU A 311 13.69 1.51 42.25
CA LEU A 311 13.42 1.11 40.85
C LEU A 311 12.30 0.07 40.66
N LYS A 312 11.96 -0.74 41.68
CA LYS A 312 10.75 -1.58 41.65
C LYS A 312 9.48 -0.72 41.65
N SER A 313 9.50 0.42 42.34
CA SER A 313 8.45 1.45 42.23
C SER A 313 8.45 2.11 40.85
N MET A 314 9.62 2.36 40.25
CA MET A 314 9.73 2.94 38.88
C MET A 314 9.29 2.00 37.75
N LEU A 315 9.37 0.67 37.94
CA LEU A 315 8.88 -0.33 36.99
C LEU A 315 7.36 -0.48 36.99
N ASN A 316 6.69 -0.07 38.07
CA ASN A 316 5.25 -0.27 38.31
C ASN A 316 4.42 1.01 38.21
N THR A 317 5.04 2.19 38.18
CA THR A 317 4.33 3.47 38.08
C THR A 317 4.56 4.02 36.68
N ASP A 318 3.50 4.04 35.86
CA ASP A 318 3.36 4.76 34.58
C ASP A 318 3.91 4.11 33.29
N MET A 319 3.52 2.87 32.98
CA MET A 319 3.41 2.38 31.60
C MET A 319 2.05 1.71 31.33
N LEU A 320 0.98 2.49 31.48
CA LEU A 320 -0.33 2.30 30.83
C LEU A 320 -0.55 3.42 29.81
#